data_AF-A0A392PS14-F1
#
_entry.id   AF-A0A392PS14-F1
#
_cell.length_a   1.000
_cell.length_b   1.000
_cell.length_c   1.000
_cell.angle_alpha   90.00
_cell.angle_beta   90.00
_cell.angle_gamma   90.00
#
_symmetry.space_group_name_H-M   'P 1'
#
loop_
_entity.id
_entity.type
_entity.pdbx_description
1 polymer ?
#
loop_
_entity_poly.entity_id
_entity_poly.type
_entity_poly.pdbx_seq_one_letter_code
_entity_poly.pdbx_strand_id
1 'polypeptide(L)'
;RVVVPSDRPSTVYNPISTNRPLTKENIDVCHRNPAGKIKKPKIASNSLSSAGTILCCSSLKSSDIRNCNKQIQARREKEVSSKLWKGATELGVVGEACEEDCVHHILANERRDEEGRIRREQQQHVNQ
;
A
#
# COMPACT_ATOMS: atom_id res chain seq x y z
N ARG A 1 -25.33 -5.45 41.76
CA ARG A 1 -24.44 -4.64 40.90
C ARG A 1 -23.18 -5.45 40.67
N VAL A 2 -23.04 -6.04 39.49
CA VAL A 2 -21.88 -6.85 39.11
C VAL A 2 -20.81 -5.89 38.58
N VAL A 3 -19.63 -5.90 39.20
CA VAL A 3 -18.45 -5.16 38.75
C VAL A 3 -17.63 -6.14 37.92
N VAL A 4 -17.41 -5.81 36.64
CA VAL A 4 -16.58 -6.60 35.72
C VAL A 4 -15.17 -5.97 35.70
N PRO A 5 -14.10 -6.69 36.04
CA PRO A 5 -12.74 -6.19 35.90
C PRO A 5 -12.29 -6.17 34.43
N SER A 6 -11.61 -5.10 34.06
CA SER A 6 -11.05 -4.81 32.75
C SER A 6 -9.60 -5.28 32.68
N ASP A 7 -9.35 -6.47 32.13
CA ASP A 7 -8.00 -6.96 31.85
C ASP A 7 -7.82 -7.21 30.35
N ARG A 8 -7.13 -6.29 29.67
CA ARG A 8 -6.66 -6.44 28.30
C ARG A 8 -5.19 -6.89 28.35
N PRO A 9 -4.82 -8.10 27.86
CA PRO A 9 -3.42 -8.52 27.88
C PRO A 9 -2.59 -7.81 26.79
N SER A 10 -1.47 -7.22 27.21
CA SER A 10 -0.41 -6.72 26.34
C SER A 10 0.26 -7.87 25.58
N THR A 11 0.17 -7.86 24.25
CA THR A 11 0.90 -8.80 23.41
C THR A 11 2.36 -8.37 23.29
N VAL A 12 3.24 -9.17 23.88
CA VAL A 12 4.70 -9.09 23.76
C VAL A 12 5.10 -9.50 22.35
N TYR A 13 5.73 -8.59 21.61
CA TYR A 13 6.25 -8.85 20.26
C TYR A 13 7.64 -9.49 20.36
N ASN A 14 7.75 -10.77 20.00
CA ASN A 14 9.02 -11.49 19.91
C ASN A 14 9.66 -11.27 18.52
N PRO A 15 10.91 -10.80 18.39
CA PRO A 15 11.59 -10.72 17.11
C PRO A 15 12.07 -12.10 16.65
N ILE A 16 11.73 -12.46 15.41
CA ILE A 16 12.11 -13.71 14.75
C ILE A 16 13.61 -13.70 14.40
N SER A 17 14.27 -14.79 14.80
CA SER A 17 15.66 -15.15 14.56
C SER A 17 15.98 -15.24 13.05
N THR A 18 17.03 -14.55 12.62
CA THR A 18 17.51 -14.47 11.25
C THR A 18 18.49 -15.60 10.95
N ASN A 19 18.23 -16.42 9.92
CA ASN A 19 19.25 -17.11 9.13
C ASN A 19 18.64 -17.67 7.82
N ARG A 20 18.77 -16.94 6.70
CA ARG A 20 18.73 -17.49 5.33
C ARG A 20 19.42 -16.51 4.34
N PRO A 21 20.14 -17.01 3.30
CA PRO A 21 21.21 -16.25 2.65
C PRO A 21 20.74 -15.23 1.61
N LEU A 22 21.60 -14.21 1.45
CA LEU A 22 21.53 -13.09 0.51
C LEU A 22 21.20 -13.54 -0.92
N THR A 23 20.08 -13.07 -1.44
CA THR A 23 19.91 -12.80 -2.87
C THR A 23 19.74 -11.28 -3.02
N LYS A 24 20.48 -10.70 -3.98
CA LYS A 24 20.58 -9.26 -4.21
C LYS A 24 19.30 -8.76 -4.87
N GLU A 25 18.29 -8.44 -4.07
CA GLU A 25 17.22 -7.53 -4.48
C GLU A 25 17.55 -6.13 -3.96
N ASN A 26 17.45 -5.11 -4.83
CA ASN A 26 17.47 -3.71 -4.43
C ASN A 26 16.21 -3.43 -3.61
N ILE A 27 16.23 -3.81 -2.34
CA ILE A 27 15.26 -3.35 -1.36
C ILE A 27 15.70 -1.92 -1.03
N ASP A 28 14.93 -0.94 -1.49
CA ASP A 28 15.07 0.44 -1.04
C ASP A 28 14.63 0.50 0.43
N VAL A 29 15.55 0.10 1.32
CA VAL A 29 15.37 0.14 2.77
C VAL A 29 15.78 1.52 3.23
N CYS A 30 14.83 2.27 3.78
CA CYS A 30 15.10 3.56 4.42
C CYS A 30 16.15 3.39 5.54
N HIS A 31 17.38 3.84 5.28
CA HIS A 31 18.47 3.79 6.25
C HIS A 31 18.27 4.89 7.32
N ARG A 32 18.14 4.51 8.58
CA ARG A 32 18.08 5.46 9.71
C ARG A 32 19.47 5.64 10.30
N ASN A 33 19.84 6.89 10.61
CA ASN A 33 21.10 7.16 11.32
C ASN A 33 21.07 6.49 12.72
N PRO A 34 22.21 5.92 13.17
CA PRO A 34 22.31 5.32 14.49
C PRO A 34 22.10 6.37 15.59
N ALA A 35 21.38 5.99 16.64
CA ALA A 35 21.10 6.87 17.75
C ALA A 35 22.33 7.04 18.65
N GLY A 36 22.80 8.28 18.75
CA GLY A 36 23.73 8.70 19.78
C GLY A 36 25.09 9.18 19.26
N LYS A 37 25.48 10.37 19.75
CA LYS A 37 26.78 11.05 19.60
C LYS A 37 26.91 11.94 18.35
N ILE A 38 26.14 13.03 18.32
CA ILE A 38 26.46 14.20 17.49
C ILE A 38 27.07 15.27 18.40
N LYS A 39 28.38 15.54 18.24
CA LYS A 39 29.00 16.74 18.82
C LYS A 39 28.47 17.96 18.05
N LYS A 40 28.12 19.04 18.75
CA LYS A 40 27.58 20.27 18.11
C LYS A 40 28.65 20.90 17.20
N PRO A 41 28.45 21.02 15.88
CA PRO A 41 29.35 21.77 15.02
C PRO A 41 29.08 23.28 15.15
N LYS A 42 30.14 24.09 15.08
CA LYS A 42 30.06 25.55 14.97
C LYS A 42 29.33 25.91 13.68
N ILE A 43 28.28 26.72 13.81
CA ILE A 43 27.39 27.14 12.72
C ILE A 43 28.19 28.04 11.76
N ALA A 44 28.64 27.48 10.64
CA ALA A 44 28.86 28.25 9.42
C ALA A 44 27.52 28.31 8.68
N SER A 45 27.12 29.50 8.24
CA SER A 45 25.85 29.81 7.54
C SER A 45 25.66 29.10 6.19
N ASN A 46 26.56 28.19 5.83
CA ASN A 46 26.41 27.29 4.70
C ASN A 46 25.86 25.96 5.24
N SER A 47 24.60 26.02 5.67
CA SER A 47 23.85 24.92 6.27
C SER A 47 23.67 23.77 5.29
N LEU A 48 24.69 22.92 5.16
CA LEU A 48 24.53 21.56 4.65
C LEU A 48 23.82 20.74 5.73
N SER A 49 22.52 21.00 5.89
CA SER A 49 21.67 20.13 6.68
C SER A 49 21.49 18.83 5.92
N SER A 50 21.91 17.71 6.52
CA SER A 50 21.59 16.36 6.07
C SER A 50 20.08 16.06 6.13
N ALA A 51 19.26 16.99 6.62
CA ALA A 51 17.83 17.08 6.28
C ALA A 51 17.70 17.98 5.03
N GLY A 52 18.17 17.46 3.89
CA GLY A 52 18.19 18.21 2.64
C GLY A 52 16.78 18.65 2.28
N THR A 53 16.56 19.98 2.21
CA THR A 53 15.27 20.63 1.92
C THR A 53 14.12 20.06 2.74
N ILE A 54 13.69 20.77 3.78
CA ILE A 54 12.30 20.66 4.25
C ILE A 54 11.45 20.77 2.98
N LEU A 55 10.85 19.64 2.57
CA LEU A 55 10.00 19.56 1.38
C LEU A 55 8.81 20.46 1.71
N CYS A 56 8.92 21.72 1.34
CA CYS A 56 7.90 22.71 1.60
C CYS A 56 6.65 22.19 0.89
N CYS A 57 5.66 21.71 1.65
CA CYS A 57 4.48 21.03 1.13
C CYS A 57 3.67 21.89 0.13
N SER A 58 3.99 23.19 0.04
CA SER A 58 3.55 24.13 -1.00
C SER A 58 3.77 23.63 -2.43
N SER A 59 4.80 22.81 -2.69
CA SER A 59 5.08 22.27 -4.03
C SER A 59 4.32 20.98 -4.35
N LEU A 60 3.78 20.28 -3.35
CA LEU A 60 3.02 19.05 -3.54
C LEU A 60 1.53 19.37 -3.52
N LYS A 61 0.87 19.32 -4.68
CA LYS A 61 -0.58 19.57 -4.74
C LYS A 61 -1.32 18.33 -4.26
N SER A 62 -2.47 18.54 -3.65
CA SER A 62 -3.36 17.43 -3.26
C SER A 62 -3.82 16.60 -4.48
N SER A 63 -3.88 17.21 -5.67
CA SER A 63 -4.11 16.49 -6.94
C SER A 63 -3.03 15.46 -7.21
N ASP A 64 -1.78 15.78 -6.91
CA ASP A 64 -0.63 14.93 -7.24
C ASP A 64 -0.65 13.68 -6.34
N ILE A 65 -1.01 13.85 -5.06
CA ILE A 65 -1.23 12.76 -4.12
C ILE A 65 -2.38 11.86 -4.59
N ARG A 66 -3.53 12.44 -4.96
CA ARG A 66 -4.67 11.68 -5.48
C ARG A 66 -4.30 10.89 -6.74
N ASN A 67 -3.57 11.51 -7.66
CA ASN A 67 -3.13 10.87 -8.89
C ASN A 67 -2.12 9.74 -8.62
N CYS A 68 -1.18 9.95 -7.70
CA CYS A 68 -0.24 8.92 -7.26
C CYS A 68 -0.99 7.71 -6.68
N ASN A 69 -1.95 7.95 -5.78
CA ASN A 69 -2.77 6.88 -5.20
C ASN A 69 -3.55 6.11 -6.27
N LYS A 70 -4.15 6.81 -7.24
CA LYS A 70 -4.81 6.17 -8.39
C LYS A 70 -3.86 5.27 -9.19
N GLN A 71 -2.63 5.72 -9.44
CA GLN A 71 -1.65 4.90 -10.16
C GLN A 71 -1.18 3.68 -9.35
N ILE A 72 -1.01 3.82 -8.04
CA ILE A 72 -0.67 2.70 -7.16
C ILE A 72 -1.81 1.68 -7.15
N GLN A 73 -3.04 2.17 -7.04
CA GLN A 73 -4.23 1.33 -7.04
C GLN A 73 -4.39 0.58 -8.38
N ALA A 74 -4.31 1.27 -9.51
CA ALA A 74 -4.43 0.65 -10.82
C ALA A 74 -3.35 -0.43 -11.08
N ARG A 75 -2.11 -0.20 -10.62
CA ARG A 75 -1.05 -1.22 -10.69
C ARG A 75 -1.40 -2.45 -9.86
N ARG A 76 -1.85 -2.26 -8.62
CA ARG A 76 -2.26 -3.36 -7.74
C ARG A 76 -3.43 -4.15 -8.31
N GLU A 77 -4.45 -3.47 -8.84
CA GLU A 77 -5.60 -4.12 -9.47
C GLU A 77 -5.15 -5.01 -10.62
N LYS A 78 -4.28 -4.51 -11.51
CA LYS A 78 -3.72 -5.32 -12.60
C LYS A 78 -2.92 -6.53 -12.09
N GLU A 79 -2.06 -6.35 -11.09
CA GLU A 79 -1.27 -7.43 -10.49
C GLU A 79 -2.15 -8.51 -9.86
N VAL A 80 -3.21 -8.10 -9.15
CA VAL A 80 -4.16 -9.02 -8.52
C VAL A 80 -4.95 -9.78 -9.58
N SER A 81 -5.45 -9.11 -10.61
CA SER A 81 -6.20 -9.75 -11.69
C SER A 81 -5.37 -10.73 -12.50
N SER A 82 -4.09 -10.42 -12.78
CA SER A 82 -3.18 -11.38 -13.43
C SER A 82 -2.92 -12.61 -12.55
N LYS A 83 -2.69 -12.42 -11.24
CA LYS A 83 -2.54 -13.55 -10.30
C LYS A 83 -3.81 -14.39 -10.19
N LEU A 84 -4.98 -13.76 -10.16
CA LEU A 84 -6.27 -14.44 -10.15
C LEU A 84 -6.46 -15.27 -11.42
N TRP A 85 -6.20 -14.69 -12.59
CA TRP A 85 -6.31 -15.41 -13.85
C TRP A 85 -5.36 -16.60 -13.89
N LYS A 86 -4.10 -16.40 -13.50
CA LYS A 86 -3.12 -17.48 -13.40
C LYS A 86 -3.61 -18.61 -12.49
N GLY A 87 -4.12 -18.29 -11.30
CA GLY A 87 -4.69 -19.29 -10.39
C GLY A 87 -5.89 -20.02 -10.97
N ALA A 88 -6.74 -19.33 -11.74
CA ALA A 88 -7.85 -19.96 -12.45
C ALA A 88 -7.34 -20.93 -13.55
N THR A 89 -6.32 -20.53 -14.31
CA THR A 89 -5.69 -21.39 -15.32
C THR A 89 -5.05 -22.64 -14.70
N GLU A 90 -4.40 -22.51 -13.54
CA GLU A 90 -3.86 -23.64 -12.78
C GLU A 90 -4.95 -24.65 -12.36
N LEU A 91 -6.19 -24.19 -12.19
CA LEU A 91 -7.37 -25.03 -11.91
C LEU A 91 -8.04 -25.58 -13.18
N GLY A 92 -7.47 -25.34 -14.36
CA GLY A 92 -7.98 -25.84 -15.64
C GLY A 92 -8.98 -24.92 -16.33
N VAL A 93 -9.17 -23.67 -15.86
CA VAL A 93 -9.96 -22.67 -16.59
C VAL A 93 -9.17 -22.23 -17.82
N VAL A 94 -9.67 -22.57 -19.01
CA VAL A 94 -9.08 -22.18 -20.29
C VAL A 94 -9.84 -20.99 -20.84
N GLY A 95 -9.13 -19.89 -21.08
CA GLY A 95 -9.66 -18.76 -21.84
C GLY A 95 -9.52 -19.00 -23.34
N GLU A 96 -10.51 -18.55 -24.12
CA GLU A 96 -10.43 -18.54 -25.59
C GLU A 96 -9.56 -17.36 -26.09
N ALA A 97 -9.39 -16.32 -25.27
CA ALA A 97 -8.61 -15.12 -25.56
C ALA A 97 -7.20 -15.17 -24.92
N CYS A 98 -6.36 -14.18 -25.26
CA CYS A 98 -5.06 -14.03 -24.62
C CYS A 98 -5.19 -13.62 -23.15
N GLU A 99 -4.10 -13.82 -22.39
CA GLU A 99 -4.05 -13.50 -20.96
C GLU A 99 -4.44 -12.04 -20.68
N GLU A 100 -3.95 -11.10 -21.48
CA GLU A 100 -4.25 -9.68 -21.31
C GLU A 100 -5.75 -9.37 -21.42
N ASP A 101 -6.44 -10.03 -22.36
CA ASP A 101 -7.88 -9.85 -22.56
C ASP A 101 -8.68 -10.44 -21.40
N CYS A 102 -8.28 -11.62 -20.91
CA CYS A 102 -8.90 -12.24 -19.74
C CYS A 102 -8.72 -11.37 -18.49
N VAL A 103 -7.52 -10.85 -18.26
CA VAL A 103 -7.24 -9.92 -17.15
C VAL A 103 -8.04 -8.62 -17.31
N HIS A 104 -8.14 -8.09 -18.52
CA HIS A 104 -8.95 -6.90 -18.79
C HIS A 104 -10.44 -7.14 -18.53
N HIS A 105 -10.98 -8.31 -18.89
CA HIS A 105 -12.35 -8.69 -18.57
C HIS A 105 -12.60 -8.79 -17.06
N ILE A 106 -11.67 -9.36 -16.29
CA ILE A 106 -11.78 -9.40 -14.83
C ILE A 106 -11.88 -7.98 -14.28
N LEU A 107 -10.95 -7.09 -14.66
CA LEU A 107 -10.95 -5.69 -14.21
C LEU A 107 -12.25 -4.96 -14.58
N ALA A 108 -12.76 -5.18 -15.79
CA ALA A 108 -14.01 -4.56 -16.23
C ALA A 108 -15.22 -5.07 -15.44
N ASN A 109 -15.23 -6.35 -15.07
CA ASN A 109 -16.28 -6.94 -14.24
C ASN A 109 -16.27 -6.37 -12.83
N GLU A 110 -15.10 -6.35 -12.18
CA GLU A 110 -14.92 -5.78 -10.83
C GLU A 110 -15.41 -4.33 -10.77
N ARG A 111 -15.07 -3.51 -11.77
CA ARG A 111 -15.55 -2.14 -11.86
C ARG A 111 -17.08 -2.05 -11.97
N ARG A 112 -17.70 -2.88 -12.80
CA ARG A 112 -19.17 -2.89 -12.96
C ARG A 112 -19.87 -3.33 -11.68
N ASP A 113 -19.31 -4.29 -10.96
CA ASP A 113 -19.87 -4.77 -9.70
C ASP A 113 -19.81 -3.69 -8.62
N GLU A 114 -18.69 -2.98 -8.53
CA GLU A 114 -18.52 -1.86 -7.60
C GLU A 114 -19.46 -0.70 -7.93
N GLU A 115 -19.56 -0.30 -9.20
CA GLU A 115 -20.54 0.71 -9.65
C GLU A 115 -21.98 0.28 -9.33
N GLY A 116 -22.30 -0.99 -9.55
CA GLY A 116 -23.58 -1.58 -9.22
C GLY A 116 -23.87 -1.53 -7.72
N ARG A 117 -22.89 -1.83 -6.88
CA ARG A 117 -22.98 -1.74 -5.41
C ARG A 117 -23.28 -0.32 -4.96
N ILE A 118 -22.51 0.65 -5.44
CA ILE A 118 -22.70 2.07 -5.12
C ILE A 118 -24.12 2.54 -5.49
N ARG A 119 -24.62 2.16 -6.67
CA ARG A 119 -25.98 2.53 -7.11
C ARG A 119 -27.05 1.95 -6.18
N ARG A 120 -26.91 0.70 -5.76
CA ARG A 120 -27.86 0.05 -4.83
C ARG A 120 -27.87 0.77 -3.48
N GLU A 121 -26.71 1.13 -2.95
CA GLU A 121 -26.59 1.87 -1.69
C GLU A 121 -27.22 3.26 -1.79
N GLN A 122 -26.95 4.00 -2.88
CA GLN A 122 -27.57 5.32 -3.11
C GLN A 122 -29.09 5.23 -3.19
N GLN A 123 -29.65 4.23 -3.89
CA GLN A 123 -31.10 4.05 -3.98
C GLN A 123 -31.73 3.69 -2.63
N GLN A 124 -31.03 2.97 -1.76
CA GLN A 124 -31.52 2.69 -0.41
C GLN A 124 -31.58 3.95 0.46
N HIS A 125 -30.61 4.85 0.31
CA HIS A 125 -30.58 6.12 1.06
C HIS A 125 -31.60 7.15 0.56
N VAL A 126 -31.99 7.11 -0.72
CA VAL A 126 -33.02 8.02 -1.27
C VAL A 126 -34.44 7.60 -0.89
N ASN A 127 -34.65 6.32 -0.58
CA ASN A 127 -35.97 5.77 -0.21
C ASN A 127 -36.21 5.70 1.33
N GLN A 128 -35.35 6.33 2.14
CA GLN A 128 -35.52 6.54 3.59
C GLN A 128 -35.95 7.97 3.88
#